data_AF-A0A978W157-F1
#
_entry.id   AF-A0A978W157-F1
#
_cell.length_a   1.000
_cell.length_b   1.000
_cell.length_c   1.000
_cell.angle_alpha   90.00
_cell.angle_beta   90.00
_cell.angle_gamma   90.00
#
_symmetry.space_group_name_H-M   'P 1'
#
loop_
_entity.id
_entity.type
_entity.pdbx_description
1 polymer ?
#
loop_
_entity_poly.entity_id
_entity_poly.type
_entity_poly.pdbx_seq_one_letter_code
_entity_poly.pdbx_strand_id
1 'polypeptide(L)'
;MAKTRPGKKDIDSYTIRGTNKVVRAGDCVLMRPSDTGKPPYVARIEKIEADNRNNVKVRVRWYYRPEESIGGRRQFHGAKELFLSDHYDVQSAHTIEGKCTVHSFKNYTKLENVAAEDYYCRFEYKAATGGFTPDRVAVYCKCEMPYNPDDLMVQCEGCKDWYHPACVGMTIEEAKKLERFVCSECSSDDDVRKSNNTFSVSPVADSKDIRLGCVCGSGVALP
;
A
#
# COMPACT_ATOMS: atom_id res chain seq x y z
N MET A 1 10.31 52.76 14.33
CA MET A 1 10.94 51.59 15.01
C MET A 1 10.32 50.32 14.46
N ALA A 2 11.04 49.57 13.62
CA ALA A 2 10.57 48.28 13.13
C ALA A 2 10.66 47.25 14.27
N LYS A 3 9.52 46.70 14.70
CA LYS A 3 9.49 45.60 15.67
C LYS A 3 10.07 44.36 14.98
N THR A 4 11.32 44.01 15.30
CA THR A 4 11.93 42.74 14.91
C THR A 4 11.05 41.60 15.42
N ARG A 5 10.52 40.78 14.50
CA ARG A 5 9.70 39.62 14.85
C ARG A 5 10.56 38.67 15.71
N PRO A 6 10.11 38.27 16.92
CA PRO A 6 10.85 37.34 17.76
C PRO A 6 11.10 36.02 17.01
N GLY A 7 12.37 35.65 16.90
CA GLY A 7 12.88 34.65 15.95
C GLY A 7 12.39 33.24 16.21
N LYS A 8 11.58 32.71 15.29
CA LYS A 8 11.33 31.27 15.21
C LYS A 8 12.66 30.56 14.90
N LYS A 9 12.91 29.44 15.57
CA LYS A 9 14.08 28.60 15.33
C LYS A 9 13.64 27.24 14.80
N ASP A 10 14.29 26.80 13.75
CA ASP A 10 14.12 25.46 13.22
C ASP A 10 14.85 24.48 14.14
N ILE A 11 14.21 23.36 14.48
CA ILE A 11 14.81 22.32 15.31
C ILE A 11 14.78 20.98 14.59
N ASP A 12 15.79 20.15 14.82
CA ASP A 12 15.96 18.90 14.05
C ASP A 12 15.03 17.76 14.52
N SER A 13 14.56 17.83 15.77
CA SER A 13 13.78 16.75 16.36
C SER A 13 12.87 17.22 17.50
N TYR A 14 11.81 16.46 17.74
CA TYR A 14 10.89 16.62 18.87
C TYR A 14 10.63 15.27 19.54
N THR A 15 10.65 15.21 20.86
CA THR A 15 10.25 14.02 21.62
C THR A 15 8.77 14.10 21.94
N ILE A 16 8.00 13.11 21.50
CA ILE A 16 6.54 13.07 21.72
C ILE A 16 6.27 13.02 23.21
N ARG A 17 5.53 14.01 23.72
CA ARG A 17 5.24 14.17 25.15
C ARG A 17 4.63 12.90 25.75
N GLY A 18 5.17 12.45 26.88
CA GLY A 18 4.72 11.24 27.56
C GLY A 18 5.30 9.94 26.99
N THR A 19 6.22 10.03 26.03
CA THR A 19 6.91 8.87 25.43
C THR A 19 8.40 9.16 25.26
N ASN A 20 9.18 8.12 24.93
CA ASN A 20 10.58 8.24 24.53
C ASN A 20 10.76 8.26 23.00
N LYS A 21 9.67 8.40 22.23
CA LYS A 21 9.71 8.39 20.76
C LYS A 21 10.09 9.78 20.24
N VAL A 22 11.14 9.83 19.42
CA VAL A 22 11.63 11.06 18.77
C VAL A 22 11.14 11.10 17.32
N VAL A 23 10.67 12.26 16.89
CA VAL A 23 10.24 12.54 15.51
C VAL A 23 11.11 13.63 14.88
N ARG A 24 11.32 13.53 13.57
CA ARG A 24 12.13 14.45 12.74
C ARG A 24 11.36 14.84 11.47
N ALA A 25 11.87 15.83 10.75
CA ALA A 25 11.40 16.09 9.39
C ALA A 25 11.57 14.84 8.51
N GLY A 26 10.57 14.54 7.68
CA GLY A 26 10.45 13.31 6.89
C GLY A 26 9.67 12.19 7.59
N ASP A 27 9.56 12.20 8.93
CA ASP A 27 8.81 11.17 9.65
C ASP A 27 7.30 11.29 9.42
N CYS A 28 6.62 10.14 9.42
CA CYS A 28 5.17 10.08 9.42
C CYS A 28 4.64 9.92 10.85
N VAL A 29 3.58 10.64 11.18
CA VAL A 29 3.01 10.69 12.53
C VAL A 29 1.50 10.55 12.51
N LEU A 30 0.99 10.01 13.62
CA LEU A 30 -0.43 10.01 13.96
C LEU A 30 -0.72 11.27 14.77
N MET A 31 -1.74 12.01 14.36
CA MET A 31 -2.15 13.26 14.99
C MET A 31 -3.59 13.16 15.46
N ARG A 32 -3.82 13.67 16.67
CA ARG A 32 -5.15 13.69 17.29
C ARG A 32 -6.15 14.42 16.38
N PRO A 33 -7.31 13.80 16.10
CA PRO A 33 -8.35 14.46 15.34
C PRO A 33 -9.09 15.48 16.20
N SER A 34 -9.74 16.46 15.55
CA SER A 34 -10.60 17.42 16.27
C SER A 34 -11.86 16.75 16.83
N ASP A 35 -12.31 15.66 16.21
CA ASP A 35 -13.44 14.84 16.62
C ASP A 35 -12.93 13.48 17.12
N THR A 36 -13.20 13.16 18.39
CA THR A 36 -12.74 11.93 19.04
C THR A 36 -13.34 10.65 18.47
N GLY A 37 -14.41 10.74 17.67
CA GLY A 37 -14.99 9.59 16.97
C GLY A 37 -14.22 9.18 15.71
N LYS A 38 -13.27 10.00 15.25
CA LYS A 38 -12.49 9.73 14.04
C LYS A 38 -11.18 9.01 14.36
N PRO A 39 -10.65 8.20 13.44
CA PRO A 39 -9.30 7.68 13.58
C PRO A 39 -8.27 8.83 13.57
N PRO A 40 -7.09 8.65 14.17
CA PRO A 40 -6.02 9.64 14.09
C PRO A 40 -5.67 10.00 12.64
N TYR A 41 -5.43 11.28 12.41
CA TYR A 41 -4.95 11.78 11.13
C TYR A 41 -3.51 11.32 10.91
N VAL A 42 -3.14 11.07 9.66
CA VAL A 42 -1.78 10.70 9.29
C VAL A 42 -1.14 11.87 8.57
N ALA A 43 0.06 12.25 8.98
CA ALA A 43 0.77 13.36 8.37
C ALA A 43 2.26 13.09 8.25
N ARG A 44 2.90 13.66 7.22
CA ARG A 44 4.35 13.73 7.12
C ARG A 44 4.84 15.04 7.71
N ILE A 45 5.82 15.00 8.60
CA ILE A 45 6.46 16.20 9.14
C ILE A 45 7.36 16.78 8.05
N GLU A 46 7.07 17.99 7.60
CA GLU A 46 7.93 18.71 6.66
C GLU A 46 8.98 19.53 7.40
N LYS A 47 8.61 20.10 8.56
CA LYS A 47 9.49 20.96 9.34
C LYS A 47 9.05 21.06 10.80
N ILE A 48 9.98 21.25 11.71
CA ILE A 48 9.72 21.49 13.14
C ILE A 48 10.27 22.87 13.51
N GLU A 49 9.45 23.71 14.14
CA GLU A 49 9.80 25.07 14.55
C GLU A 49 9.49 25.26 16.03
N ALA A 50 10.41 25.85 16.79
CA ALA A 50 10.19 26.31 18.15
C ALA A 50 10.11 27.85 18.21
N ASP A 51 9.15 28.36 18.96
CA ASP A 51 9.11 29.79 19.29
C ASP A 51 9.98 30.12 20.52
N ASN A 52 10.13 31.41 20.83
CA ASN A 52 10.93 31.88 21.97
C ASN A 52 10.40 31.44 23.34
N ARG A 53 9.18 30.88 23.41
CA ARG A 53 8.58 30.33 24.63
C ARG A 53 8.69 28.81 24.67
N ASN A 54 9.50 28.21 23.79
CA ASN A 54 9.64 26.78 23.58
C ASN A 54 8.32 26.06 23.19
N ASN A 55 7.34 26.80 22.64
CA ASN A 55 6.20 26.13 22.00
C ASN A 55 6.66 25.59 20.66
N VAL A 56 6.50 24.27 20.49
CA VAL A 56 6.90 23.58 19.27
C VAL A 56 5.70 23.43 18.35
N LYS A 57 5.87 23.87 17.11
CA LYS A 57 4.93 23.68 16.01
C LYS A 57 5.58 22.83 14.93
N VAL A 58 4.76 22.06 14.22
CA VAL A 58 5.17 21.24 13.09
C VAL A 58 4.43 21.71 11.85
N ARG A 59 5.19 21.95 10.77
CA ARG A 59 4.61 22.06 9.43
C ARG A 59 4.46 20.64 8.91
N VAL A 60 3.26 20.30 8.48
CA VAL A 60 2.92 18.95 8.05
C VAL A 60 2.32 18.95 6.65
N ARG A 61 2.45 17.81 5.97
CA ARG A 61 1.73 17.47 4.73
C ARG A 61 0.79 16.32 5.03
N TRP A 62 -0.50 16.51 4.77
CA TRP A 62 -1.53 15.55 5.17
C TRP A 62 -1.59 14.34 4.25
N TYR A 63 -1.76 13.17 4.85
CA TYR A 63 -2.25 11.99 4.16
C TYR A 63 -3.76 11.90 4.35
N TYR A 64 -4.48 11.70 3.24
CA TYR A 64 -5.92 11.50 3.25
C TYR A 64 -6.23 10.01 3.23
N ARG A 65 -7.23 9.61 4.01
CA ARG A 65 -7.81 8.27 3.89
C ARG A 65 -8.77 8.24 2.70
N PRO A 66 -9.02 7.07 2.09
CA PRO A 66 -9.97 6.94 0.99
C PRO A 66 -11.35 7.54 1.25
N GLU A 67 -11.86 7.41 2.47
CA GLU A 67 -13.14 7.95 2.92
C GLU A 67 -13.19 9.49 2.96
N GLU A 68 -12.02 10.13 3.06
CA GLU A 68 -11.89 11.59 3.15
C GLU A 68 -11.70 12.23 1.75
N SER A 69 -11.51 11.40 0.72
CA SER A 69 -11.41 11.86 -0.67
C SER A 69 -12.78 12.18 -1.26
N ILE A 70 -12.85 13.09 -2.23
CA ILE A 70 -14.11 13.46 -2.91
C ILE A 70 -14.80 12.26 -3.54
N GLY A 71 -14.04 11.28 -4.04
CA GLY A 71 -14.57 10.07 -4.66
C GLY A 71 -14.90 8.93 -3.69
N GLY A 72 -14.60 9.10 -2.40
CA GLY A 72 -14.77 8.07 -1.37
C GLY A 72 -13.91 6.82 -1.57
N ARG A 73 -14.14 5.83 -0.70
CA ARG A 73 -13.47 4.52 -0.81
C ARG A 73 -14.02 3.73 -1.99
N ARG A 74 -13.12 3.12 -2.78
CA ARG A 74 -13.41 2.20 -3.87
C ARG A 74 -12.95 0.80 -3.50
N GLN A 75 -13.44 -0.21 -4.21
CA GLN A 75 -13.15 -1.62 -3.91
C GLN A 75 -11.65 -1.98 -3.97
N PHE A 76 -10.88 -1.30 -4.82
CA PHE A 76 -9.44 -1.56 -4.94
C PHE A 76 -8.60 -0.83 -3.88
N HIS A 77 -9.23 0.01 -3.04
CA HIS A 77 -8.51 0.73 -1.98
C HIS A 77 -8.32 -0.18 -0.76
N GLY A 78 -7.06 -0.41 -0.38
CA GLY A 78 -6.75 -1.23 0.79
C GLY A 78 -7.08 -0.53 2.11
N ALA A 79 -7.26 -1.30 3.17
CA ALA A 79 -7.61 -0.87 4.52
C ALA A 79 -6.56 0.09 5.11
N LYS A 80 -5.28 -0.12 4.75
CA LYS A 80 -4.13 0.69 5.18
C LYS A 80 -3.67 1.72 4.14
N GLU A 81 -4.48 1.95 3.09
CA GLU A 81 -4.14 2.90 2.03
C GLU A 81 -4.33 4.34 2.47
N LEU A 82 -3.39 5.20 2.07
CA LEU A 82 -3.39 6.63 2.26
C LEU A 82 -3.00 7.33 0.96
N PHE A 83 -3.44 8.59 0.81
CA PHE A 83 -3.10 9.44 -0.33
C PHE A 83 -2.30 10.64 0.12
N LEU A 84 -1.11 10.84 -0.45
CA LEU A 84 -0.27 11.99 -0.13
C LEU A 84 -0.87 13.25 -0.77
N SER A 85 -1.47 14.13 0.04
CA SER A 85 -2.17 15.29 -0.50
C SER A 85 -1.26 16.48 -0.79
N ASP A 86 -1.73 17.47 -1.55
CA ASP A 86 -1.11 18.81 -1.65
C ASP A 86 -1.51 19.75 -0.49
N HIS A 87 -2.21 19.25 0.54
CA HIS A 87 -2.64 20.02 1.68
C HIS A 87 -1.55 20.06 2.77
N TYR A 88 -1.04 21.28 3.01
CA TYR A 88 -0.10 21.58 4.07
C TYR A 88 -0.74 22.41 5.17
N ASP A 89 -0.33 22.17 6.41
CA ASP A 89 -0.80 22.93 7.57
C ASP A 89 0.29 23.06 8.63
N VAL A 90 0.08 23.92 9.62
CA VAL A 90 0.93 24.10 10.79
C VAL A 90 0.15 23.76 12.05
N GLN A 91 0.60 22.72 12.74
CA GLN A 91 -0.05 22.20 13.93
C GLN A 91 0.87 22.27 15.15
N SER A 92 0.29 22.23 16.35
CA SER A 92 1.07 22.10 17.59
C SER A 92 1.70 20.72 17.66
N ALA A 93 2.98 20.60 18.05
CA ALA A 93 3.60 19.29 18.21
C ALA A 93 2.92 18.42 19.30
N HIS A 94 2.13 19.05 20.18
CA HIS A 94 1.33 18.38 21.21
C HIS A 94 0.18 17.52 20.66
N THR A 95 -0.22 17.73 19.41
CA THR A 95 -1.27 16.89 18.79
C THR A 95 -0.71 15.58 18.26
N ILE A 96 0.61 15.39 18.24
CA ILE A 96 1.24 14.13 17.82
C ILE A 96 1.01 13.08 18.91
N GLU A 97 0.39 11.97 18.53
CA GLU A 97 0.09 10.84 19.43
C GLU A 97 1.09 9.70 19.26
N GLY A 98 1.68 9.57 18.07
CA GLY A 98 2.64 8.50 17.80
C GLY A 98 3.34 8.66 16.45
N LYS A 99 4.38 7.84 16.26
CA LYS A 99 5.06 7.66 14.97
C LYS A 99 4.43 6.49 14.22
N CYS A 100 4.32 6.60 12.90
CA CYS A 100 3.83 5.55 12.01
C CYS A 100 4.73 5.45 10.77
N THR A 101 4.53 4.40 9.97
CA THR A 101 5.28 4.20 8.73
C THR A 101 4.33 4.21 7.56
N VAL A 102 4.59 5.08 6.57
CA VAL A 102 3.89 5.07 5.29
C VAL A 102 4.85 4.54 4.23
N HIS A 103 4.64 3.30 3.83
CA HIS A 103 5.46 2.58 2.86
C HIS A 103 5.09 2.98 1.43
N SER A 104 6.04 2.82 0.50
CA SER A 104 5.66 2.70 -0.91
C SER A 104 4.86 1.42 -1.12
N PHE A 105 3.98 1.39 -2.12
CA PHE A 105 3.19 0.19 -2.44
C PHE A 105 4.05 -1.07 -2.53
N LYS A 106 5.14 -0.99 -3.29
CA LYS A 106 6.10 -2.08 -3.51
C LYS A 106 6.74 -2.61 -2.24
N ASN A 107 6.96 -1.75 -1.24
CA ASN A 107 7.55 -2.18 0.03
C ASN A 107 6.49 -2.75 0.95
N TYR A 108 5.30 -2.15 0.99
CA TYR A 108 4.18 -2.64 1.79
C TYR A 108 3.78 -4.06 1.41
N THR A 109 3.67 -4.35 0.12
CA THR A 109 3.31 -5.68 -0.37
C THR A 109 4.32 -6.77 -0.01
N LYS A 110 5.55 -6.40 0.37
CA LYS A 110 6.61 -7.34 0.79
C LYS A 110 6.66 -7.57 2.30
N LEU A 111 5.82 -6.89 3.08
CA LEU A 111 5.79 -7.09 4.52
C LEU A 111 5.21 -8.47 4.83
N GLU A 112 5.91 -9.25 5.65
CA GLU A 112 5.41 -10.52 6.13
C GLU A 112 4.23 -10.34 7.08
N ASN A 113 4.28 -9.29 7.91
CA ASN A 113 3.25 -8.94 8.88
C ASN A 113 3.04 -7.42 8.86
N VAL A 114 1.79 -7.00 8.66
CA VAL A 114 1.41 -5.58 8.67
C VAL A 114 1.04 -5.18 10.11
N ALA A 115 1.78 -4.24 10.69
CA ALA A 115 1.47 -3.73 12.03
C ALA A 115 0.31 -2.72 12.00
N ALA A 116 -0.18 -2.33 13.19
CA ALA A 116 -1.25 -1.34 13.31
C ALA A 116 -0.84 0.03 12.74
N GLU A 117 0.44 0.39 12.89
CA GLU A 117 1.06 1.64 12.49
C GLU A 117 1.67 1.62 11.07
N ASP A 118 1.52 0.51 10.34
CA ASP A 118 1.93 0.41 8.95
C ASP A 118 0.80 0.84 8.02
N TYR A 119 1.15 1.73 7.10
CA TYR A 119 0.31 2.24 6.04
C TYR A 119 1.05 2.18 4.71
N TYR A 120 0.34 2.39 3.60
CA TYR A 120 0.99 2.56 2.31
C TYR A 120 0.36 3.68 1.50
N CYS A 121 1.18 4.23 0.61
CA CYS A 121 0.75 5.26 -0.32
C CYS A 121 1.24 4.91 -1.72
N ARG A 122 0.33 4.98 -2.69
CA ARG A 122 0.65 4.81 -4.12
C ARG A 122 0.14 5.95 -5.00
N PHE A 123 -0.61 6.88 -4.41
CA PHE A 123 -1.17 8.04 -5.10
C PHE A 123 -0.84 9.34 -4.38
N GLU A 124 -0.58 10.38 -5.17
CA GLU A 124 -0.75 11.76 -4.72
C GLU A 124 -2.20 12.21 -4.98
N TYR A 125 -2.71 13.10 -4.12
CA TYR A 125 -4.08 13.58 -4.16
C TYR A 125 -4.14 15.11 -4.15
N LYS A 126 -4.92 15.70 -5.06
CA LYS A 126 -5.16 17.15 -5.10
C LYS A 126 -6.40 17.46 -4.29
N ALA A 127 -6.24 17.96 -3.07
CA ALA A 127 -7.32 18.13 -2.10
C ALA A 127 -8.46 19.03 -2.60
N ALA A 128 -8.13 20.04 -3.42
CA ALA A 128 -9.11 20.97 -3.97
C ALA A 128 -9.92 20.41 -5.15
N THR A 129 -9.31 19.56 -5.99
CA THR A 129 -9.93 19.11 -7.25
C THR A 129 -10.35 17.63 -7.23
N GLY A 130 -9.89 16.87 -6.25
CA GLY A 130 -10.10 15.41 -6.19
C GLY A 130 -9.25 14.61 -7.19
N GLY A 131 -8.27 15.25 -7.83
CA GLY A 131 -7.40 14.61 -8.81
C GLY A 131 -6.39 13.67 -8.15
N PHE A 132 -6.04 12.59 -8.83
CA PHE A 132 -5.03 11.63 -8.37
C PHE A 132 -3.80 11.66 -9.27
N THR A 133 -2.65 11.22 -8.76
CA THR A 133 -1.45 11.03 -9.58
C THR A 133 -0.71 9.79 -9.10
N PRO A 134 -0.35 8.84 -9.98
CA PRO A 134 -0.59 8.86 -11.44
C PRO A 134 -2.07 8.62 -11.81
N ASP A 135 -2.48 9.15 -12.96
CA ASP A 135 -3.84 8.97 -13.50
C ASP A 135 -4.11 7.54 -14.01
N ARG A 136 -3.03 6.78 -14.27
CA ARG A 136 -3.08 5.41 -14.77
C ARG A 136 -2.31 4.49 -13.84
N VAL A 137 -2.90 3.33 -13.57
CA VAL A 137 -2.32 2.27 -12.74
C VAL A 137 -2.49 0.96 -13.48
N ALA A 138 -1.57 0.03 -13.27
CA ALA A 138 -1.71 -1.33 -13.75
C ALA A 138 -3.01 -1.94 -13.20
N VAL A 139 -3.77 -2.56 -14.09
CA VAL A 139 -5.00 -3.28 -13.77
C VAL A 139 -4.79 -4.75 -14.06
N TYR A 140 -5.51 -5.59 -13.34
CA TYR A 140 -5.38 -7.03 -13.40
C TYR A 140 -6.77 -7.67 -13.40
N CYS A 141 -6.80 -8.97 -13.70
CA CYS A 141 -7.99 -9.80 -13.70
C CYS A 141 -9.02 -9.36 -14.74
N LYS A 142 -10.05 -10.18 -14.93
CA LYS A 142 -11.20 -9.89 -15.81
C LYS A 142 -12.04 -8.69 -15.37
N CYS A 143 -11.84 -8.22 -14.13
CA CYS A 143 -12.54 -7.05 -13.60
C CYS A 143 -11.82 -5.73 -13.92
N GLU A 144 -10.61 -5.77 -14.50
CA GLU A 144 -9.83 -4.59 -14.89
C GLU A 144 -9.65 -3.58 -13.75
N MET A 145 -9.31 -4.08 -12.56
CA MET A 145 -9.16 -3.26 -11.36
C MET A 145 -7.70 -3.21 -10.90
N PRO A 146 -7.25 -2.07 -10.33
CA PRO A 146 -5.96 -2.02 -9.66
C PRO A 146 -5.88 -3.04 -8.53
N TYR A 147 -4.68 -3.59 -8.29
CA TYR A 147 -4.48 -4.59 -7.25
C TYR A 147 -4.75 -4.02 -5.85
N ASN A 148 -5.58 -4.69 -5.06
CA ASN A 148 -5.76 -4.41 -3.64
C ASN A 148 -4.91 -5.38 -2.81
N PRO A 149 -3.96 -4.90 -1.98
CA PRO A 149 -3.07 -5.78 -1.22
C PRO A 149 -3.77 -6.60 -0.13
N ASP A 150 -5.03 -6.27 0.20
CA ASP A 150 -5.83 -7.06 1.14
C ASP A 150 -6.54 -8.25 0.46
N ASP A 151 -6.62 -8.24 -0.89
CA ASP A 151 -7.32 -9.26 -1.67
C ASP A 151 -6.33 -10.32 -2.18
N LEU A 152 -6.73 -11.59 -2.08
CA LEU A 152 -5.96 -12.71 -2.64
C LEU A 152 -6.11 -12.74 -4.16
N MET A 153 -4.98 -12.92 -4.86
CA MET A 153 -4.95 -13.19 -6.29
C MET A 153 -4.12 -14.44 -6.60
N VAL A 154 -4.45 -15.11 -7.69
CA VAL A 154 -3.72 -16.27 -8.23
C VAL A 154 -3.18 -15.94 -9.63
N GLN A 155 -1.96 -16.35 -9.93
CA GLN A 155 -1.34 -16.12 -11.23
C GLN A 155 -1.56 -17.30 -12.17
N CYS A 156 -2.03 -17.04 -13.40
CA CYS A 156 -2.14 -18.05 -14.44
C CYS A 156 -0.75 -18.42 -14.98
N GLU A 157 -0.46 -19.71 -15.12
CA GLU A 157 0.82 -20.17 -15.66
C GLU A 157 0.99 -19.91 -17.16
N GLY A 158 -0.11 -19.80 -17.91
CA GLY A 158 -0.12 -19.52 -19.34
C GLY A 158 0.12 -18.04 -19.63
N CYS A 159 -0.87 -17.18 -19.36
CA CYS A 159 -0.81 -15.76 -19.68
C CYS A 159 -0.01 -14.89 -18.68
N LYS A 160 0.37 -15.45 -17.52
CA LYS A 160 1.05 -14.72 -16.41
C LYS A 160 0.24 -13.57 -15.78
N ASP A 161 -1.03 -13.44 -16.14
CA ASP A 161 -1.97 -12.49 -15.53
C ASP A 161 -2.51 -13.02 -14.19
N TRP A 162 -3.04 -12.10 -13.39
CA TRP A 162 -3.49 -12.31 -12.02
C TRP A 162 -5.00 -12.25 -11.92
N TYR A 163 -5.59 -13.16 -11.16
CA TYR A 163 -7.04 -13.27 -11.04
C TYR A 163 -7.48 -13.36 -9.58
N HIS A 164 -8.56 -12.67 -9.23
CA HIS A 164 -9.25 -12.91 -7.98
C HIS A 164 -9.95 -14.28 -8.05
N PRO A 165 -9.84 -15.14 -7.01
CA PRO A 165 -10.50 -16.45 -7.00
C PRO A 165 -12.00 -16.36 -7.32
N ALA A 166 -12.70 -15.38 -6.72
CA ALA A 166 -14.12 -15.17 -6.97
C ALA A 166 -14.44 -14.84 -8.45
N CYS A 167 -13.56 -14.11 -9.15
CA CYS A 167 -13.76 -13.76 -10.57
C CYS A 167 -13.57 -14.95 -11.52
N VAL A 168 -12.93 -16.03 -11.06
CA VAL A 168 -12.73 -17.26 -11.83
C VAL A 168 -13.50 -18.45 -11.26
N GLY A 169 -14.49 -18.18 -10.40
CA GLY A 169 -15.39 -19.21 -9.85
C GLY A 169 -14.73 -20.12 -8.81
N MET A 170 -13.73 -19.63 -8.09
CA MET A 170 -12.98 -20.37 -7.08
C MET A 170 -13.13 -19.72 -5.70
N THR A 171 -13.16 -20.54 -4.66
CA THR A 171 -13.11 -20.07 -3.26
C THR A 171 -11.68 -19.71 -2.85
N ILE A 172 -11.55 -18.95 -1.76
CA ILE A 172 -10.23 -18.60 -1.20
C ILE A 172 -9.50 -19.85 -0.69
N GLU A 173 -10.24 -20.81 -0.13
CA GLU A 173 -9.70 -22.06 0.40
C GLU A 173 -9.16 -22.97 -0.71
N GLU A 174 -9.86 -23.05 -1.84
CA GLU A 174 -9.40 -23.78 -3.02
C GLU A 174 -8.16 -23.12 -3.62
N ALA A 175 -8.18 -21.79 -3.77
CA ALA A 175 -7.06 -21.02 -4.31
C ALA A 175 -5.78 -21.22 -3.49
N LYS A 176 -5.88 -21.26 -2.16
CA LYS A 176 -4.74 -21.50 -1.26
C LYS A 176 -4.16 -22.91 -1.35
N LYS A 177 -4.95 -23.90 -1.78
CA LYS A 177 -4.51 -25.30 -1.93
C LYS A 177 -3.99 -25.60 -3.33
N LEU A 178 -4.15 -24.68 -4.27
CA LEU A 178 -3.80 -24.88 -5.65
C LEU A 178 -2.29 -24.72 -5.86
N GLU A 179 -1.65 -25.74 -6.43
CA GLU A 179 -0.22 -25.64 -6.77
C GLU A 179 0.01 -24.92 -8.12
N ARG A 180 -0.89 -25.11 -9.08
CA ARG A 180 -0.79 -24.59 -10.44
C ARG A 180 -2.16 -24.10 -10.91
N PHE A 181 -2.22 -22.86 -11.39
CA PHE A 181 -3.45 -22.27 -11.94
C PHE A 181 -3.32 -22.01 -13.44
N VAL A 182 -4.35 -22.38 -14.21
CA VAL A 182 -4.51 -22.01 -15.61
C VAL A 182 -5.90 -21.39 -15.78
N CYS A 183 -5.99 -20.22 -16.40
CA CYS A 183 -7.25 -19.52 -16.60
C CYS A 183 -8.07 -20.14 -17.75
N SER A 184 -9.37 -19.85 -17.78
CA SER A 184 -10.30 -20.38 -18.79
C SER A 184 -9.84 -20.18 -20.22
N GLU A 185 -9.28 -19.01 -20.53
CA GLU A 185 -8.81 -18.67 -21.88
C GLU A 185 -7.63 -19.55 -22.30
N CYS A 186 -6.68 -19.77 -21.39
CA CYS A 186 -5.54 -20.64 -21.66
C CYS A 186 -5.92 -22.12 -21.68
N SER A 187 -6.91 -22.53 -20.87
CA SER A 187 -7.41 -23.91 -20.90
C SER A 187 -8.07 -24.26 -22.23
N SER A 188 -8.81 -23.34 -22.85
CA SER A 188 -9.43 -23.55 -24.17
C SER A 188 -8.42 -23.55 -25.32
N ASP A 189 -7.28 -22.87 -25.19
CA ASP A 189 -6.25 -22.80 -26.22
C ASP A 189 -5.39 -24.09 -26.31
N ASP A 190 -5.30 -24.86 -25.22
CA ASP A 190 -4.60 -26.16 -25.21
C ASP A 190 -5.34 -27.23 -26.04
N ASP A 191 -6.67 -27.18 -26.10
CA ASP A 191 -7.48 -28.11 -26.92
C ASP A 191 -7.31 -27.84 -28.43
N VAL A 192 -7.05 -26.59 -28.82
CA VAL A 192 -6.77 -26.22 -30.22
C VAL A 192 -5.38 -26.70 -30.65
N ARG A 193 -4.39 -26.71 -29.74
CA ARG A 193 -3.03 -27.21 -30.03
C ARG A 193 -2.93 -28.74 -30.06
N LYS A 194 -3.78 -29.47 -29.32
CA LYS A 194 -3.83 -30.96 -29.39
C LYS A 194 -4.43 -31.50 -30.70
N SER A 195 -5.14 -30.67 -31.46
CA SER A 195 -5.80 -31.09 -32.70
C SER A 195 -4.87 -31.14 -33.93
N ASN A 196 -3.64 -30.61 -33.84
CA ASN A 196 -2.73 -30.46 -35.00
C ASN A 196 -1.42 -31.25 -34.95
N ASN A 197 -1.19 -32.11 -33.95
CA ASN A 197 0.01 -32.96 -33.91
C ASN A 197 -0.35 -34.45 -34.07
N THR A 198 -0.78 -34.82 -35.27
CA THR A 198 -0.48 -36.16 -35.80
C THR A 198 0.96 -36.10 -36.31
N PHE A 199 1.92 -36.73 -35.62
CA PHE A 199 3.02 -37.55 -36.17
C PHE A 199 4.04 -37.93 -35.06
N SER A 200 4.12 -39.25 -34.81
CA SER A 200 5.27 -40.11 -34.41
C SER A 200 6.06 -39.94 -33.09
N VAL A 201 5.76 -40.81 -32.09
CA VAL A 201 6.59 -41.90 -31.48
C VAL A 201 8.14 -41.80 -31.66
N SER A 202 9.09 -41.94 -30.71
CA SER A 202 9.17 -42.27 -29.26
C SER A 202 10.60 -41.91 -28.71
N PRO A 203 11.23 -42.61 -27.74
CA PRO A 203 11.41 -42.16 -26.35
C PRO A 203 12.89 -41.98 -25.93
N VAL A 204 13.19 -41.11 -24.95
CA VAL A 204 14.43 -41.26 -24.16
C VAL A 204 14.25 -40.73 -22.74
N ALA A 205 14.67 -41.55 -21.77
CA ALA A 205 14.76 -41.26 -20.35
C ALA A 205 16.05 -40.48 -20.03
N ASP A 206 16.00 -39.58 -19.05
CA ASP A 206 16.98 -39.56 -17.94
C ASP A 206 16.45 -38.74 -16.75
N SER A 207 16.91 -39.10 -15.57
CA SER A 207 16.40 -38.77 -14.25
C SER A 207 17.20 -37.65 -13.57
N LYS A 208 16.56 -37.08 -12.54
CA LYS A 208 17.13 -36.32 -11.40
C LYS A 208 17.63 -34.90 -11.72
N ASP A 209 16.96 -33.90 -11.15
CA ASP A 209 17.41 -33.46 -9.82
C ASP A 209 16.29 -32.82 -9.00
N ILE A 210 16.27 -33.19 -7.73
CA ILE A 210 15.31 -32.83 -6.72
C ILE A 210 15.83 -31.57 -6.05
N ARG A 211 15.09 -30.46 -6.13
CA ARG A 211 15.15 -29.43 -5.10
C ARG A 211 13.80 -29.33 -4.41
N LEU A 212 13.69 -30.14 -3.37
CA LEU A 212 12.75 -29.98 -2.27
C LEU A 212 12.75 -28.52 -1.80
N GLY A 213 11.57 -27.91 -1.86
CA GLY A 213 11.23 -26.66 -1.20
C GLY A 213 9.84 -26.78 -0.57
N CYS A 214 9.68 -27.76 0.32
CA CYS A 214 8.67 -27.76 1.39
C CYS A 214 9.03 -26.60 2.36
N VAL A 215 8.16 -25.80 3.01
CA VAL A 215 6.72 -25.80 3.31
C VAL A 215 6.34 -24.35 3.70
N CYS A 216 5.06 -24.01 3.58
CA CYS A 216 4.29 -23.02 4.37
C CYS A 216 5.00 -21.78 4.97
N GLY A 217 4.62 -20.61 4.44
CA GLY A 217 4.86 -19.31 5.06
C GLY A 217 5.00 -18.24 3.99
N SER A 218 3.92 -17.51 3.69
CA SER A 218 4.01 -16.24 2.94
C SER A 218 4.47 -16.32 1.48
N GLY A 219 4.08 -17.38 0.75
CA GLY A 219 4.38 -17.54 -0.69
C GLY A 219 3.42 -16.81 -1.64
N VAL A 220 2.96 -15.60 -1.29
CA VAL A 220 2.18 -14.78 -2.22
C VAL A 220 3.18 -14.08 -3.15
N ALA A 221 3.40 -14.64 -4.34
CA ALA A 221 4.02 -13.87 -5.40
C ALA A 221 3.15 -12.61 -5.64
N LEU A 222 3.78 -11.46 -5.75
CA LEU A 222 3.08 -10.20 -6.01
C LEU A 222 2.98 -9.99 -7.51
N PRO A 223 1.89 -9.35 -8.00
CA PRO A 223 1.84 -8.80 -9.35
C PRO A 223 2.90 -7.72 -9.62
#